data_AF-T0QWI0-F1
#
_entry.id   AF-T0QWI0-F1
#
_cell.length_a   1.000
_cell.length_b   1.000
_cell.length_c   1.000
_cell.angle_alpha   90.00
_cell.angle_beta   90.00
_cell.angle_gamma   90.00
#
_symmetry.space_group_name_H-M   'P 1'
#
loop_
_entity.id
_entity.type
_entity.pdbx_description
1 polymer ?
#
loop_
_entity_poly.entity_id
_entity_poly.type
_entity_poly.pdbx_seq_one_letter_code
_entity_poly.pdbx_strand_id
1 'polypeptide(L)'
;MATARVPLKYGSEEGLIQVSPRRTPRFSRWTWVAGGAFIGVNVLVLGGIVLVGSRVNDSLTQLRSVQAAQAAQQLSVASLPPKFAVQYVTPRQDQARRGTCWDFSTIALLEWSYREHGVRNGWLAPDEYVAFSEQAYGIEIMKLCTGEANSPQQKDCRVGGDFIWNQTTEGGENYDVYYLKEGLKESVLPISVCPYTIHDGNNSVCPGLDAALATNPIKFDVRSMDTYYDDLTIKREMFRQNKAMALSTPVATSLHYYPCIGPFLKDPHCQLTSDKCTLCPSDMAMTTCCVPAPGSRNPNMEGEFYAHRGLAYEGGHAMHLVGYNDAFLNHEGEVGGFILKNSWADGPSQGSHTLKYWLQEISDWEERTICPNSYNPTNWYMCGNADELLVTPGSNGTTSYNKGIEDCLSVTTQGFAKMNVQPLELACTDSSQCLVNADTTYFVRNTTDWGDRMTLMCVWEYNPKAGTARDYCLVPMLDSQLARTLRPKTVLENDTDRCGFYFISYDAVRRYSTQFGQFFVNSFDIAWDDRSYAANKATYPAFDYSLLTSSTRKQHHDDFTGPHPFAEIVASFPNKKA
;
A
#
# COMPACT_ATOMS: atom_id res chain seq x y z
N MET A 1 -55.75 22.59 -43.69
CA MET A 1 -56.97 23.43 -43.65
C MET A 1 -58.14 22.54 -43.27
N ALA A 2 -58.92 23.00 -42.30
CA ALA A 2 -60.31 22.68 -41.98
C ALA A 2 -60.65 21.19 -41.69
N THR A 3 -60.98 20.78 -40.46
CA THR A 3 -62.28 20.96 -39.76
C THR A 3 -63.48 20.46 -40.60
N ALA A 4 -64.48 19.73 -40.11
CA ALA A 4 -64.85 19.22 -38.79
C ALA A 4 -66.20 18.49 -38.93
N ARG A 5 -66.49 17.63 -37.93
CA ARG A 5 -67.80 17.39 -37.26
C ARG A 5 -68.99 16.72 -38.01
N VAL A 6 -69.31 15.53 -37.48
CA VAL A 6 -70.59 15.00 -36.93
C VAL A 6 -71.91 15.73 -37.33
N PRO A 7 -73.04 15.00 -37.51
CA PRO A 7 -73.97 14.88 -36.38
C PRO A 7 -74.75 13.55 -36.25
N LEU A 8 -75.12 13.27 -34.99
CA LEU A 8 -76.21 12.40 -34.51
C LEU A 8 -77.60 12.93 -34.93
N LYS A 9 -78.57 12.02 -35.12
CA LYS A 9 -79.98 12.05 -34.61
C LYS A 9 -80.74 10.83 -35.16
N TYR A 10 -81.34 9.95 -34.35
CA TYR A 10 -82.61 10.05 -33.59
C TYR A 10 -83.90 10.19 -34.42
N GLY A 11 -84.81 9.23 -34.24
CA GLY A 11 -86.22 9.18 -34.64
C GLY A 11 -86.65 7.72 -34.89
N SER A 12 -87.82 7.20 -34.51
CA SER A 12 -88.97 7.67 -33.73
C SER A 12 -89.96 6.49 -33.61
N GLU A 13 -90.78 6.49 -32.56
CA GLU A 13 -92.15 5.93 -32.42
C GLU A 13 -92.35 4.40 -32.50
N GLU A 14 -92.64 3.71 -31.38
CA GLU A 14 -93.92 3.56 -30.66
C GLU A 14 -94.94 2.62 -31.33
N GLY A 15 -95.25 1.50 -30.65
CA GLY A 15 -96.25 0.52 -31.08
C GLY A 15 -96.38 -0.71 -30.17
N LEU A 16 -96.90 -0.50 -28.95
CA LEU A 16 -97.77 -1.38 -28.14
C LEU A 16 -97.47 -2.90 -27.94
N ILE A 17 -97.15 -3.21 -26.67
CA ILE A 17 -97.68 -4.29 -25.80
C ILE A 17 -97.50 -5.76 -26.25
N GLN A 18 -96.63 -6.49 -25.52
CA GLN A 18 -97.03 -7.68 -24.75
C GLN A 18 -96.00 -8.05 -23.67
N VAL A 19 -96.49 -8.15 -22.43
CA VAL A 19 -95.73 -8.55 -21.23
C VAL A 19 -95.50 -10.06 -21.24
N SER A 20 -94.25 -10.50 -21.04
CA SER A 20 -93.91 -11.88 -20.69
C SER A 20 -92.68 -11.88 -19.75
N PRO A 21 -92.60 -12.79 -18.75
CA PRO A 21 -91.82 -12.53 -17.54
C PRO A 21 -90.33 -12.84 -17.68
N ARG A 22 -89.54 -12.16 -16.83
CA ARG A 22 -88.12 -12.32 -16.54
C ARG A 22 -87.57 -13.73 -16.82
N ARG A 23 -86.57 -13.83 -17.72
CA ARG A 23 -85.60 -14.93 -17.75
C ARG A 23 -84.26 -14.43 -17.23
N THR A 24 -83.93 -14.82 -16.00
CA THR A 24 -82.57 -14.84 -15.47
C THR A 24 -81.71 -15.76 -16.36
N PRO A 25 -80.49 -15.37 -16.77
CA PRO A 25 -79.62 -16.28 -17.50
C PRO A 25 -79.11 -17.33 -16.51
N ARG A 26 -79.63 -18.56 -16.62
CA ARG A 26 -78.96 -19.73 -16.04
C ARG A 26 -77.65 -19.90 -16.79
N PHE A 27 -76.56 -19.41 -16.22
CA PHE A 27 -75.22 -19.84 -16.63
C PHE A 27 -75.14 -21.35 -16.45
N SER A 28 -75.05 -22.08 -17.56
CA SER A 28 -74.89 -23.53 -17.58
C SER A 28 -73.64 -23.90 -16.78
N ARG A 29 -73.72 -25.00 -16.01
CA ARG A 29 -72.58 -25.63 -15.31
C ARG A 29 -71.37 -25.83 -16.26
N TRP A 30 -71.62 -25.97 -17.57
CA TRP A 30 -70.60 -26.06 -18.61
C TRP A 30 -69.79 -24.78 -18.84
N THR A 31 -70.38 -23.59 -18.65
CA THR A 31 -69.68 -22.30 -18.81
C THR A 31 -68.64 -22.08 -17.71
N TRP A 32 -68.93 -22.53 -16.48
CA TRP A 32 -67.99 -22.50 -15.35
C TRP A 32 -66.89 -23.56 -15.48
N VAL A 33 -67.22 -24.74 -16.01
CA VAL A 33 -66.23 -25.80 -16.28
C VAL A 33 -65.31 -25.39 -17.43
N ALA A 34 -65.84 -24.82 -18.51
CA ALA A 34 -65.04 -24.34 -19.65
C ALA A 34 -64.19 -23.12 -19.28
N GLY A 35 -64.74 -22.16 -18.52
CA GLY A 35 -63.98 -21.01 -18.01
C GLY A 35 -62.88 -21.41 -17.01
N GLY A 36 -63.17 -22.35 -16.11
CA GLY A 36 -62.19 -22.91 -15.18
C GLY A 36 -61.08 -23.70 -15.88
N ALA A 37 -61.43 -24.49 -16.91
CA ALA A 37 -60.46 -25.19 -17.74
C ALA A 37 -59.57 -24.22 -18.54
N PHE A 38 -60.14 -23.14 -19.09
CA PHE A 38 -59.37 -22.13 -19.80
C PHE A 38 -58.38 -21.39 -18.88
N ILE A 39 -58.80 -21.01 -17.67
CA ILE A 39 -57.91 -20.40 -16.68
C ILE A 39 -56.83 -21.40 -16.24
N GLY A 40 -57.19 -22.65 -15.97
CA GLY A 40 -56.23 -23.70 -15.59
C GLY A 40 -55.16 -23.95 -16.66
N VAL A 41 -55.55 -24.00 -17.93
CA VAL A 41 -54.61 -24.16 -19.06
C VAL A 41 -53.69 -22.94 -19.18
N ASN A 42 -54.21 -21.72 -19.06
CA ASN A 42 -53.38 -20.52 -19.14
C ASN A 42 -52.40 -20.40 -17.96
N VAL A 43 -52.80 -20.81 -16.75
CA VAL A 43 -51.89 -20.85 -15.59
C VAL A 43 -50.80 -21.91 -15.77
N LEU A 44 -51.13 -23.08 -16.33
CA LEU A 44 -50.13 -24.11 -16.64
C LEU A 44 -49.15 -23.66 -17.73
N VAL A 45 -49.63 -22.96 -18.77
CA VAL A 45 -48.79 -22.42 -19.83
C VAL A 45 -47.87 -21.32 -19.29
N LEU A 46 -48.39 -20.39 -18.48
CA LEU A 46 -47.58 -19.35 -17.83
C LEU A 46 -46.55 -19.94 -16.86
N GLY A 47 -46.94 -20.93 -16.06
CA GLY A 47 -46.02 -21.66 -15.19
C GLY A 47 -44.91 -22.36 -15.97
N GLY A 48 -45.24 -22.95 -17.13
CA GLY A 48 -44.28 -23.54 -18.05
C GLY A 48 -43.30 -22.52 -18.65
N ILE A 49 -43.79 -21.33 -19.05
CA ILE A 49 -42.96 -20.24 -19.58
C ILE A 49 -41.99 -19.73 -18.50
N VAL A 50 -42.44 -19.58 -17.26
CA VAL A 50 -41.58 -19.16 -16.14
C VAL A 50 -40.50 -20.20 -15.84
N LEU A 51 -40.85 -21.49 -15.82
CA LEU A 51 -39.90 -22.59 -15.62
C LEU A 51 -38.86 -22.70 -16.74
N VAL A 52 -39.27 -22.53 -17.99
CA VAL A 52 -38.34 -22.49 -19.13
C VAL A 52 -37.48 -21.24 -19.07
N GLY A 53 -38.06 -20.09 -18.73
CA GLY A 53 -37.33 -18.83 -18.55
C GLY A 53 -36.26 -18.92 -17.46
N SER A 54 -36.57 -19.54 -16.32
CA SER A 54 -35.59 -19.74 -15.24
C SER A 54 -34.46 -20.66 -15.70
N ARG A 55 -34.76 -21.79 -16.34
CA ARG A 55 -33.74 -22.73 -16.82
C ARG A 55 -32.87 -22.15 -17.93
N VAL A 56 -33.44 -21.34 -18.82
CA VAL A 56 -32.68 -20.63 -19.85
C VAL A 56 -31.77 -19.59 -19.21
N ASN A 57 -32.23 -18.86 -18.19
CA ASN A 57 -31.42 -17.92 -17.44
C ASN A 57 -30.27 -18.62 -16.70
N ASP A 58 -30.54 -19.75 -16.04
CA ASP A 58 -29.53 -20.56 -15.35
C ASP A 58 -28.48 -21.08 -16.35
N SER A 59 -28.92 -21.56 -17.51
CA SER A 59 -28.05 -22.03 -18.59
C SER A 59 -27.20 -20.90 -19.20
N LEU A 60 -27.77 -19.71 -19.37
CA LEU A 60 -27.03 -18.52 -19.82
C LEU A 60 -25.99 -18.08 -18.80
N THR A 61 -26.31 -18.17 -17.51
CA THR A 61 -25.39 -17.84 -16.42
C THR A 61 -24.24 -18.86 -16.38
N GLN A 62 -24.53 -20.14 -16.59
CA GLN A 62 -23.53 -21.20 -16.69
C GLN A 62 -22.67 -21.08 -17.95
N LEU A 63 -23.24 -20.70 -19.10
CA LEU A 63 -22.46 -20.46 -20.32
C LEU A 63 -21.55 -19.24 -20.18
N ARG A 64 -22.02 -18.17 -19.54
CA ARG A 64 -21.19 -16.99 -19.23
C ARG A 64 -20.07 -17.33 -18.26
N SER A 65 -20.32 -18.16 -17.24
CA SER A 65 -19.28 -18.57 -16.30
C SER A 65 -18.24 -19.47 -16.97
N VAL A 66 -18.65 -20.38 -17.88
CA VAL A 66 -17.73 -21.20 -18.68
C VAL A 66 -16.93 -20.33 -19.65
N GLN A 67 -17.55 -19.37 -20.34
CA GLN A 67 -16.82 -18.44 -21.22
C GLN A 67 -15.86 -17.53 -20.44
N ALA A 68 -16.25 -17.05 -19.26
CA ALA A 68 -15.37 -16.28 -18.38
C ALA A 68 -14.20 -17.12 -17.87
N ALA A 69 -14.44 -18.38 -17.50
CA ALA A 69 -13.40 -19.31 -17.09
C ALA A 69 -12.43 -19.66 -18.25
N GLN A 70 -12.94 -19.83 -19.47
CA GLN A 70 -12.13 -20.07 -20.67
C GLN A 70 -11.31 -18.83 -21.06
N ALA A 71 -11.89 -17.63 -20.99
CA ALA A 71 -11.18 -16.37 -21.21
C ALA A 71 -10.11 -16.13 -20.14
N ALA A 72 -10.41 -16.49 -18.87
CA ALA A 72 -9.46 -16.41 -17.76
C ALA A 72 -8.30 -17.41 -17.88
N GLN A 73 -8.53 -18.61 -18.44
CA GLN A 73 -7.46 -19.56 -18.76
C GLN A 73 -6.59 -19.13 -19.96
N GLN A 74 -7.09 -18.22 -20.80
CA GLN A 74 -6.37 -17.66 -21.95
C GLN A 74 -5.59 -16.38 -21.64
N LEU A 75 -5.65 -15.88 -20.41
CA LEU A 75 -4.86 -14.71 -19.96
C LEU A 75 -3.37 -15.09 -19.89
N SER A 76 -2.70 -14.96 -21.03
CA SER A 76 -1.24 -15.05 -21.10
C SER A 76 -0.62 -13.84 -20.41
N VAL A 77 0.57 -13.98 -19.82
CA VAL A 77 1.30 -12.87 -19.21
C VAL A 77 1.49 -11.71 -20.20
N ALA A 78 1.66 -12.01 -21.49
CA ALA A 78 1.79 -11.03 -22.57
C ALA A 78 0.53 -10.17 -22.80
N SER A 79 -0.63 -10.59 -22.28
CA SER A 79 -1.90 -9.86 -22.37
C SER A 79 -2.23 -9.03 -21.12
N LEU A 80 -1.40 -9.12 -20.08
CA LEU A 80 -1.58 -8.32 -18.86
C LEU A 80 -1.18 -6.87 -19.14
N PRO A 81 -1.86 -5.88 -18.54
CA PRO A 81 -1.40 -4.50 -18.60
C PRO A 81 -0.02 -4.41 -17.93
N PRO A 82 0.86 -3.51 -18.39
CA PRO A 82 2.22 -3.39 -17.86
C PRO A 82 2.26 -2.84 -16.42
N LYS A 83 1.18 -2.19 -15.98
CA LYS A 83 1.01 -1.74 -14.60
C LYS A 83 -0.43 -1.93 -14.16
N PHE A 84 -0.62 -2.21 -12.89
CA PHE A 84 -1.93 -2.44 -12.30
C PHE A 84 -1.87 -2.23 -10.79
N ALA A 85 -2.93 -1.66 -10.23
CA ALA A 85 -3.15 -1.69 -8.80
C ALA A 85 -4.62 -1.88 -8.48
N VAL A 86 -4.87 -2.53 -7.35
CA VAL A 86 -6.22 -2.74 -6.85
C VAL A 86 -6.76 -1.45 -6.26
N GLN A 87 -8.06 -1.25 -6.38
CA GLN A 87 -8.75 -0.10 -5.81
C GLN A 87 -9.00 -0.31 -4.31
N TYR A 88 -9.32 0.78 -3.61
CA TYR A 88 -9.78 0.78 -2.21
C TYR A 88 -8.75 0.33 -1.17
N VAL A 89 -7.45 0.40 -1.48
CA VAL A 89 -6.40 0.14 -0.49
C VAL A 89 -6.46 1.19 0.63
N THR A 90 -6.47 0.73 1.88
CA THR A 90 -6.54 1.61 3.06
C THR A 90 -5.18 2.22 3.43
N PRO A 91 -5.15 3.35 4.16
CA PRO A 91 -3.93 3.99 4.67
C PRO A 91 -2.92 3.08 5.36
N ARG A 92 -1.65 3.52 5.42
CA ARG A 92 -0.59 2.78 6.10
C ARG A 92 -0.85 2.64 7.60
N GLN A 93 -0.27 1.59 8.17
CA GLN A 93 -0.29 1.30 9.60
C GLN A 93 1.15 1.30 10.14
N ASP A 94 1.32 1.13 11.46
CA ASP A 94 2.63 1.14 12.11
C ASP A 94 2.73 0.10 13.23
N GLN A 95 3.50 -0.97 12.98
CA GLN A 95 3.81 -2.02 13.95
C GLN A 95 4.89 -1.61 14.96
N ALA A 96 5.49 -0.44 14.79
CA ALA A 96 6.62 0.05 15.58
C ALA A 96 7.76 -0.99 15.64
N ARG A 97 8.17 -1.41 16.84
CA ARG A 97 9.30 -2.33 17.05
C ARG A 97 8.89 -3.78 17.33
N ARG A 98 7.60 -4.08 17.24
CA ARG A 98 7.04 -5.41 17.53
C ARG A 98 7.04 -6.28 16.29
N GLY A 99 7.31 -7.57 16.44
CA GLY A 99 7.26 -8.61 15.42
C GLY A 99 5.84 -9.01 15.03
N THR A 100 4.97 -8.03 14.79
CA THR A 100 3.51 -8.20 14.56
C THR A 100 3.10 -8.00 13.10
N CYS A 101 4.06 -7.85 12.16
CA CYS A 101 3.77 -7.63 10.74
C CYS A 101 2.67 -8.55 10.13
N TRP A 102 2.54 -9.78 10.63
CA TRP A 102 1.54 -10.76 10.22
C TRP A 102 0.10 -10.33 10.54
N ASP A 103 -0.14 -9.71 11.70
CA ASP A 103 -1.47 -9.22 12.07
C ASP A 103 -1.82 -7.96 11.28
N PHE A 104 -0.88 -7.02 11.09
CA PHE A 104 -1.02 -5.87 10.21
C PHE A 104 -1.29 -6.28 8.76
N SER A 105 -0.56 -7.26 8.22
CA SER A 105 -0.80 -7.80 6.89
C SER A 105 -2.20 -8.37 6.75
N THR A 106 -2.68 -9.08 7.79
CA THR A 106 -4.01 -9.69 7.79
C THR A 106 -5.11 -8.66 7.95
N ILE A 107 -4.95 -7.69 8.85
CA ILE A 107 -5.90 -6.61 9.05
C ILE A 107 -5.97 -5.74 7.80
N ALA A 108 -4.86 -5.41 7.15
CA ALA A 108 -4.88 -4.66 5.91
C ALA A 108 -5.68 -5.41 4.81
N LEU A 109 -5.57 -6.74 4.73
CA LEU A 109 -6.39 -7.58 3.84
C LEU A 109 -7.88 -7.50 4.19
N LEU A 110 -8.22 -7.62 5.47
CA LEU A 110 -9.59 -7.57 5.95
C LEU A 110 -10.20 -6.19 5.71
N GLU A 111 -9.51 -5.10 6.04
CA GLU A 111 -9.93 -3.72 5.78
C GLU A 111 -10.17 -3.45 4.30
N TRP A 112 -9.24 -3.87 3.43
CA TRP A 112 -9.39 -3.74 1.99
C TRP A 112 -10.63 -4.48 1.48
N SER A 113 -10.79 -5.75 1.87
CA SER A 113 -11.94 -6.56 1.43
C SER A 113 -13.27 -6.03 1.97
N TYR A 114 -13.28 -5.53 3.21
CA TYR A 114 -14.45 -4.93 3.85
C TYR A 114 -14.85 -3.66 3.10
N ARG A 115 -13.88 -2.82 2.74
CA ARG A 115 -14.12 -1.58 1.99
C ARG A 115 -14.61 -1.86 0.59
N GLU A 116 -13.94 -2.74 -0.17
CA GLU A 116 -14.37 -3.14 -1.52
C GLU A 116 -15.82 -3.62 -1.50
N HIS A 117 -16.15 -4.52 -0.57
CA HIS A 117 -17.50 -5.06 -0.45
C HIS A 117 -18.51 -4.00 -0.04
N GLY A 118 -18.17 -3.11 0.90
CA GLY A 118 -19.03 -2.01 1.34
C GLY A 118 -19.33 -1.02 0.23
N VAL A 119 -18.31 -0.59 -0.52
CA VAL A 119 -18.46 0.34 -1.65
C VAL A 119 -19.29 -0.30 -2.77
N ARG A 120 -19.01 -1.56 -3.12
CA ARG A 120 -19.75 -2.30 -4.15
C ARG A 120 -21.25 -2.44 -3.84
N ASN A 121 -21.62 -2.56 -2.58
CA ASN A 121 -23.01 -2.64 -2.14
C ASN A 121 -23.65 -1.28 -1.80
N GLY A 122 -22.89 -0.18 -1.93
CA GLY A 122 -23.37 1.17 -1.59
C GLY A 122 -23.54 1.41 -0.08
N TRP A 123 -22.85 0.65 0.76
CA TRP A 123 -22.88 0.77 2.22
C TRP A 123 -21.73 1.59 2.81
N LEU A 124 -20.71 1.90 2.00
CA LEU A 124 -19.63 2.84 2.28
C LEU A 124 -19.46 3.78 1.09
N ALA A 125 -19.10 5.03 1.34
CA ALA A 125 -18.67 5.93 0.27
C ALA A 125 -17.30 5.50 -0.30
N PRO A 126 -16.97 5.85 -1.56
CA PRO A 126 -15.68 5.48 -2.16
C PRO A 126 -14.45 6.00 -1.39
N ASP A 127 -14.59 7.15 -0.71
CA ASP A 127 -13.57 7.77 0.12
C ASP A 127 -13.57 7.26 1.56
N GLU A 128 -14.52 6.41 1.96
CA GLU A 128 -14.65 5.89 3.31
C GLU A 128 -13.97 4.54 3.47
N TYR A 129 -13.40 4.32 4.66
CA TYR A 129 -12.89 3.03 5.11
C TYR A 129 -13.12 2.87 6.62
N VAL A 130 -13.09 1.63 7.09
CA VAL A 130 -13.13 1.35 8.54
C VAL A 130 -11.76 0.85 8.94
N ALA A 131 -11.18 1.48 9.98
CA ALA A 131 -9.95 1.01 10.58
C ALA A 131 -10.26 -0.10 11.61
N PHE A 132 -9.61 -1.25 11.46
CA PHE A 132 -9.74 -2.36 12.39
C PHE A 132 -8.57 -2.38 13.40
N SER A 133 -8.74 -3.14 14.47
CA SER A 133 -7.74 -3.27 15.52
C SER A 133 -6.84 -4.48 15.31
N GLU A 134 -5.56 -4.23 15.02
CA GLU A 134 -4.51 -5.25 15.00
C GLU A 134 -4.29 -5.83 16.40
N GLN A 135 -4.35 -4.99 17.43
CA GLN A 135 -4.16 -5.42 18.83
C GLN A 135 -5.24 -6.41 19.27
N ALA A 136 -6.52 -6.15 18.97
CA ALA A 136 -7.60 -7.07 19.31
C ALA A 136 -7.48 -8.38 18.50
N TYR A 137 -7.20 -8.28 17.20
CA TYR A 137 -7.03 -9.45 16.34
C TYR A 137 -5.86 -10.33 16.79
N GLY A 138 -4.70 -9.73 17.08
CA GLY A 138 -3.53 -10.43 17.61
C GLY A 138 -3.82 -11.15 18.94
N ILE A 139 -4.63 -10.54 19.83
CA ILE A 139 -5.06 -11.19 21.07
C ILE A 139 -5.93 -12.42 20.80
N GLU A 140 -6.87 -12.33 19.85
CA GLU A 140 -7.77 -13.45 19.53
C GLU A 140 -7.02 -14.61 18.87
N ILE A 141 -6.09 -14.32 17.96
CA ILE A 141 -5.20 -15.33 17.39
C ILE A 141 -4.34 -15.98 18.48
N MET A 142 -3.71 -15.18 19.35
CA MET A 142 -2.94 -15.68 20.47
C MET A 142 -3.80 -16.60 21.36
N LYS A 143 -5.03 -16.21 21.70
CA LYS A 143 -5.97 -17.04 22.47
C LYS A 143 -6.25 -18.38 21.77
N LEU A 144 -6.54 -18.38 20.47
CA LEU A 144 -6.82 -19.59 19.69
C LEU A 144 -5.60 -20.52 19.55
N CYS A 145 -4.41 -19.93 19.45
CA CYS A 145 -3.14 -20.66 19.35
C CYS A 145 -2.61 -21.13 20.71
N THR A 146 -3.15 -20.62 21.82
CA THR A 146 -2.83 -21.10 23.16
C THR A 146 -3.75 -22.24 23.57
N GLY A 147 -3.19 -23.35 24.02
CA GLY A 147 -3.96 -24.54 24.37
C GLY A 147 -3.08 -25.77 24.58
N GLU A 148 -3.70 -26.93 24.67
CA GLU A 148 -2.96 -28.20 24.80
C GLU A 148 -1.99 -28.42 23.64
N ALA A 149 -0.80 -28.94 23.96
CA ALA A 149 0.33 -29.14 23.03
C ALA A 149 0.03 -29.96 21.76
N ASN A 150 -1.12 -30.61 21.69
CA ASN A 150 -1.51 -31.54 20.64
C ASN A 150 -2.88 -31.21 20.02
N SER A 151 -3.52 -30.10 20.42
CA SER A 151 -4.77 -29.68 19.80
C SER A 151 -4.56 -29.35 18.32
N PRO A 152 -5.56 -29.56 17.45
CA PRO A 152 -5.46 -29.19 16.04
C PRO A 152 -5.07 -27.72 15.85
N GLN A 153 -5.70 -26.81 16.58
CA GLN A 153 -5.44 -25.36 16.49
C GLN A 153 -4.00 -25.02 16.85
N GLN A 154 -3.46 -25.63 17.91
CA GLN A 154 -2.10 -25.35 18.31
C GLN A 154 -1.07 -25.97 17.34
N LYS A 155 -1.41 -27.06 16.64
CA LYS A 155 -0.57 -27.57 15.56
C LYS A 155 -0.54 -26.62 14.37
N ASP A 156 -1.67 -26.02 14.04
CA ASP A 156 -1.78 -25.07 12.94
C ASP A 156 -0.94 -23.80 13.22
N CYS A 157 -0.87 -23.34 14.47
CA CYS A 157 -0.03 -22.20 14.88
C CYS A 157 1.45 -22.53 15.19
N ARG A 158 1.89 -23.78 14.97
CA ARG A 158 3.27 -24.21 15.27
C ARG A 158 4.13 -24.20 14.02
N VAL A 159 4.41 -22.99 13.55
CA VAL A 159 5.31 -22.74 12.43
C VAL A 159 6.72 -22.50 12.96
N GLY A 160 7.73 -22.99 12.23
CA GLY A 160 9.13 -22.84 12.63
C GLY A 160 9.59 -21.40 12.53
N GLY A 161 9.95 -20.79 13.66
CA GLY A 161 10.35 -19.37 13.75
C GLY A 161 9.32 -18.49 14.46
N ASP A 162 8.10 -19.01 14.66
CA ASP A 162 7.01 -18.28 15.29
C ASP A 162 6.85 -18.62 16.77
N PHE A 163 6.33 -17.65 17.52
CA PHE A 163 6.18 -17.77 18.96
C PHE A 163 4.75 -17.50 19.45
N ILE A 164 3.75 -17.33 18.56
CA ILE A 164 2.35 -17.07 18.98
C ILE A 164 1.85 -18.09 20.01
N TRP A 165 2.16 -19.37 19.82
CA TRP A 165 1.78 -20.48 20.72
C TRP A 165 2.33 -20.33 22.16
N ASN A 166 3.27 -19.41 22.38
CA ASN A 166 3.89 -19.08 23.67
C ASN A 166 3.36 -17.76 24.27
N GLN A 167 2.06 -17.48 24.13
CA GLN A 167 1.38 -16.31 24.72
C GLN A 167 2.04 -14.97 24.35
N THR A 168 2.46 -14.84 23.10
CA THR A 168 3.00 -13.61 22.54
C THR A 168 2.39 -13.34 21.16
N THR A 169 2.55 -12.11 20.67
CA THR A 169 2.20 -11.75 19.29
C THR A 169 3.45 -11.59 18.41
N GLU A 170 4.62 -11.83 18.99
CA GLU A 170 5.91 -11.80 18.31
C GLU A 170 6.10 -13.05 17.44
N GLY A 171 6.19 -12.86 16.12
CA GLY A 171 6.43 -13.94 15.14
C GLY A 171 5.19 -14.80 14.90
N GLY A 172 4.60 -14.65 13.72
CA GLY A 172 3.33 -15.26 13.30
C GLY A 172 3.12 -15.14 11.79
N GLU A 173 1.99 -15.65 11.29
CA GLU A 173 1.80 -15.84 9.84
C GLU A 173 0.45 -15.31 9.34
N ASN A 174 0.47 -14.65 8.17
CA ASN A 174 -0.76 -14.09 7.58
C ASN A 174 -1.80 -15.15 7.17
N TYR A 175 -1.38 -16.41 6.98
CA TYR A 175 -2.27 -17.52 6.65
C TYR A 175 -2.96 -18.14 7.87
N ASP A 176 -2.63 -17.71 9.09
CA ASP A 176 -3.31 -18.16 10.31
C ASP A 176 -4.82 -17.88 10.22
N VAL A 177 -5.21 -16.80 9.53
CA VAL A 177 -6.62 -16.47 9.29
C VAL A 177 -7.40 -17.58 8.58
N TYR A 178 -6.74 -18.38 7.73
CA TYR A 178 -7.36 -19.49 7.02
C TYR A 178 -7.53 -20.72 7.91
N TYR A 179 -6.49 -21.08 8.66
CA TYR A 179 -6.53 -22.27 9.53
C TYR A 179 -7.42 -22.06 10.76
N LEU A 180 -7.44 -20.83 11.29
CA LEU A 180 -8.22 -20.45 12.47
C LEU A 180 -9.60 -19.87 12.13
N LYS A 181 -10.01 -19.92 10.85
CA LYS A 181 -11.23 -19.27 10.33
C LYS A 181 -12.51 -19.56 11.11
N GLU A 182 -12.65 -20.74 11.69
CA GLU A 182 -13.85 -21.11 12.46
C GLU A 182 -13.94 -20.35 13.79
N GLY A 183 -12.81 -20.02 14.40
CA GLY A 183 -12.73 -19.22 15.63
C GLY A 183 -12.72 -17.72 15.39
N LEU A 184 -12.38 -17.27 14.18
CA LEU A 184 -12.17 -15.84 13.88
C LEU A 184 -13.38 -15.11 13.30
N LYS A 185 -14.50 -15.79 13.05
CA LYS A 185 -15.64 -15.21 12.30
C LYS A 185 -16.16 -13.89 12.85
N GLU A 186 -16.08 -13.69 14.16
CA GLU A 186 -16.59 -12.51 14.88
C GLU A 186 -15.49 -11.81 15.71
N SER A 187 -14.20 -12.10 15.43
CA SER A 187 -13.07 -11.67 16.26
C SER A 187 -12.46 -10.32 15.85
N VAL A 188 -12.78 -9.81 14.66
CA VAL A 188 -12.28 -8.52 14.17
C VAL A 188 -13.11 -7.39 14.76
N LEU A 189 -12.43 -6.41 15.34
CA LEU A 189 -13.06 -5.28 16.02
C LEU A 189 -12.60 -3.93 15.44
N PRO A 190 -13.43 -2.88 15.54
CA PRO A 190 -13.03 -1.53 15.17
C PRO A 190 -11.85 -1.04 16.01
N ILE A 191 -10.96 -0.21 15.43
CA ILE A 191 -9.75 0.29 16.11
C ILE A 191 -10.07 1.05 17.41
N SER A 192 -11.25 1.68 17.52
CA SER A 192 -11.68 2.41 18.72
C SER A 192 -11.86 1.53 19.95
N VAL A 193 -12.04 0.21 19.77
CA VAL A 193 -12.12 -0.74 20.90
C VAL A 193 -10.75 -0.91 21.53
N CYS A 194 -9.73 -1.03 20.69
CA CYS A 194 -8.42 -1.48 21.10
C CYS A 194 -7.34 -0.86 20.22
N PRO A 195 -6.93 0.39 20.51
CA PRO A 195 -5.82 1.00 19.79
C PRO A 195 -4.55 0.18 19.94
N TYR A 196 -3.73 0.16 18.88
CA TYR A 196 -2.48 -0.59 18.89
C TYR A 196 -1.48 -0.07 19.93
N THR A 197 -0.86 -0.97 20.69
CA THR A 197 0.19 -0.62 21.64
C THR A 197 1.56 -0.82 21.02
N ILE A 198 2.33 0.26 20.87
CA ILE A 198 3.67 0.23 20.25
C ILE A 198 4.76 -0.36 21.14
N HIS A 199 4.48 -0.62 22.42
CA HIS A 199 5.44 -1.09 23.40
C HIS A 199 5.34 -2.60 23.61
N ASP A 200 6.48 -3.28 23.55
CA ASP A 200 6.63 -4.70 23.83
C ASP A 200 6.08 -5.08 25.21
N GLY A 201 5.66 -6.34 25.35
CA GLY A 201 5.13 -6.88 26.60
C GLY A 201 3.64 -6.60 26.87
N ASN A 202 2.97 -5.84 25.99
CA ASN A 202 1.54 -5.56 26.07
C ASN A 202 0.70 -6.45 25.14
N ASN A 203 1.20 -7.65 24.81
CA ASN A 203 0.58 -8.60 23.87
C ASN A 203 -0.90 -8.87 24.15
N SER A 204 -1.31 -8.90 25.43
CA SER A 204 -2.66 -9.26 25.87
C SER A 204 -3.53 -8.08 26.32
N VAL A 205 -3.08 -6.83 26.13
CA VAL A 205 -3.72 -5.66 26.75
C VAL A 205 -4.80 -5.10 25.84
N CYS A 206 -6.06 -5.27 26.26
CA CYS A 206 -7.22 -4.70 25.56
C CYS A 206 -8.43 -4.54 26.50
N PRO A 207 -8.50 -3.46 27.30
CA PRO A 207 -9.62 -3.24 28.20
C PRO A 207 -10.95 -3.15 27.45
N GLY A 208 -11.93 -3.98 27.82
CA GLY A 208 -13.25 -3.99 27.20
C GLY A 208 -13.38 -4.92 25.97
N LEU A 209 -12.35 -5.70 25.64
CA LEU A 209 -12.37 -6.67 24.54
C LEU A 209 -13.60 -7.58 24.58
N ASP A 210 -13.81 -8.30 25.69
CA ASP A 210 -14.92 -9.27 25.81
C ASP A 210 -16.29 -8.59 25.73
N ALA A 211 -16.41 -7.37 26.26
CA ALA A 211 -17.64 -6.60 26.19
C ALA A 211 -17.94 -6.15 24.75
N ALA A 212 -16.92 -5.75 23.99
CA ALA A 212 -17.06 -5.36 22.60
C ALA A 212 -17.38 -6.57 21.69
N LEU A 213 -16.77 -7.73 21.94
CA LEU A 213 -17.07 -8.97 21.22
C LEU A 213 -18.54 -9.39 21.38
N ALA A 214 -19.11 -9.22 22.58
CA ALA A 214 -20.49 -9.61 22.87
C ALA A 214 -21.55 -8.88 22.00
N THR A 215 -21.24 -7.67 21.53
CA THR A 215 -22.16 -6.86 20.70
C THR A 215 -21.57 -6.50 19.35
N ASN A 216 -20.52 -7.20 18.91
CA ASN A 216 -19.78 -6.90 17.68
C ASN A 216 -20.66 -7.16 16.43
N PRO A 217 -20.93 -6.14 15.60
CA PRO A 217 -21.63 -6.35 14.33
C PRO A 217 -20.75 -7.06 13.29
N ILE A 218 -19.42 -6.90 13.37
CA ILE A 218 -18.50 -7.36 12.34
C ILE A 218 -18.49 -8.90 12.28
N LYS A 219 -18.72 -9.43 11.08
CA LYS A 219 -18.63 -10.86 10.81
C LYS A 219 -18.16 -11.16 9.40
N PHE A 220 -17.20 -12.08 9.30
CA PHE A 220 -16.69 -12.56 8.03
C PHE A 220 -16.48 -14.08 8.03
N ASP A 221 -16.43 -14.65 6.84
CA ASP A 221 -16.09 -16.05 6.59
C ASP A 221 -14.95 -16.13 5.57
N VAL A 222 -13.92 -16.92 5.87
CA VAL A 222 -12.87 -17.28 4.91
C VAL A 222 -13.28 -18.56 4.17
N ARG A 223 -13.66 -18.43 2.89
CA ARG A 223 -14.17 -19.55 2.09
C ARG A 223 -13.04 -20.42 1.53
N SER A 224 -12.01 -19.80 0.97
CA SER A 224 -10.85 -20.48 0.39
C SER A 224 -9.59 -19.61 0.49
N MET A 225 -8.44 -20.27 0.32
CA MET A 225 -7.14 -19.63 0.17
C MET A 225 -6.39 -20.29 -0.99
N ASP A 226 -5.80 -19.48 -1.85
CA ASP A 226 -4.87 -19.90 -2.90
C ASP A 226 -3.48 -19.31 -2.59
N THR A 227 -2.43 -20.09 -2.84
CA THR A 227 -1.04 -19.66 -2.59
C THR A 227 -0.22 -19.70 -3.88
N TYR A 228 0.55 -18.64 -4.13
CA TYR A 228 1.38 -18.45 -5.32
C TYR A 228 2.84 -18.18 -4.94
N TYR A 229 3.78 -18.70 -5.72
CA TYR A 229 5.21 -18.69 -5.37
C TYR A 229 6.09 -17.97 -6.39
N ASP A 230 5.67 -17.88 -7.65
CA ASP A 230 6.42 -17.22 -8.72
C ASP A 230 5.78 -15.89 -9.15
N ASP A 231 6.63 -14.96 -9.58
CA ASP A 231 6.26 -13.61 -10.00
C ASP A 231 5.22 -13.60 -11.14
N LEU A 232 5.35 -14.50 -12.11
CA LEU A 232 4.43 -14.55 -13.26
C LEU A 232 3.01 -14.97 -12.84
N THR A 233 2.88 -16.01 -12.02
CA THR A 233 1.60 -16.48 -11.50
C THR A 233 0.98 -15.45 -10.57
N ILE A 234 1.77 -14.89 -9.62
CA ILE A 234 1.30 -13.85 -8.70
C ILE A 234 0.69 -12.68 -9.48
N LYS A 235 1.42 -12.17 -10.49
CA LYS A 235 0.96 -11.06 -11.32
C LYS A 235 -0.33 -11.38 -12.08
N ARG A 236 -0.39 -12.56 -12.72
CA ARG A 236 -1.58 -13.02 -13.46
C ARG A 236 -2.79 -13.09 -12.54
N GLU A 237 -2.65 -13.72 -11.39
CA GLU A 237 -3.74 -13.94 -10.45
C GLU A 237 -4.18 -12.64 -9.78
N MET A 238 -3.25 -11.74 -9.49
CA MET A 238 -3.55 -10.40 -8.98
C MET A 238 -4.47 -9.64 -9.93
N PHE A 239 -4.11 -9.58 -11.21
CA PHE A 239 -4.94 -8.92 -12.22
C PHE A 239 -6.28 -9.64 -12.43
N ARG A 240 -6.25 -10.97 -12.57
CA ARG A 240 -7.44 -11.79 -12.84
C ARG A 240 -8.46 -11.68 -11.71
N GLN A 241 -8.00 -11.72 -10.47
CA GLN A 241 -8.89 -11.65 -9.30
C GLN A 241 -9.27 -10.21 -8.96
N ASN A 242 -8.46 -9.22 -9.37
CA ASN A 242 -8.61 -7.83 -8.98
C ASN A 242 -8.68 -7.70 -7.44
N LYS A 243 -7.83 -8.47 -6.75
CA LYS A 243 -7.78 -8.55 -5.29
C LYS A 243 -6.41 -8.18 -4.77
N ALA A 244 -6.40 -7.46 -3.65
CA ALA A 244 -5.20 -7.30 -2.85
C ALA A 244 -4.91 -8.65 -2.14
N MET A 245 -3.63 -8.97 -1.93
CA MET A 245 -3.21 -10.29 -1.45
C MET A 245 -2.19 -10.18 -0.31
N ALA A 246 -2.16 -11.14 0.61
CA ALA A 246 -1.17 -11.13 1.68
C ALA A 246 0.15 -11.74 1.16
N LEU A 247 1.26 -11.06 1.38
CA LEU A 247 2.59 -11.49 0.96
C LEU A 247 3.41 -11.82 2.20
N SER A 248 4.07 -12.98 2.18
CA SER A 248 5.11 -13.36 3.13
C SER A 248 6.44 -13.39 2.40
N THR A 249 7.44 -12.74 2.99
CA THR A 249 8.79 -12.63 2.40
C THR A 249 9.84 -12.74 3.48
N PRO A 250 11.02 -13.31 3.18
CA PRO A 250 12.19 -13.07 4.01
C PRO A 250 12.55 -11.57 3.97
N VAL A 251 13.12 -11.09 5.06
CA VAL A 251 13.86 -9.84 5.16
C VAL A 251 15.34 -10.15 5.33
N ALA A 252 16.16 -9.32 4.71
CA ALA A 252 17.59 -9.52 4.64
C ALA A 252 18.34 -8.24 4.93
N THR A 253 19.60 -8.41 5.31
CA THR A 253 20.59 -7.34 5.27
C THR A 253 21.46 -7.49 4.04
N SER A 254 21.96 -6.38 3.51
CA SER A 254 22.89 -6.34 2.38
C SER A 254 24.28 -5.96 2.86
N LEU A 255 25.27 -6.83 2.62
CA LEU A 255 26.68 -6.52 2.88
C LEU A 255 27.26 -5.69 1.73
N HIS A 256 27.67 -4.46 2.03
CA HIS A 256 28.31 -3.56 1.05
C HIS A 256 29.82 -3.44 1.28
N TYR A 257 30.49 -2.93 0.26
CA TYR A 257 31.93 -2.76 0.19
C TYR A 257 32.27 -1.33 -0.21
N TYR A 258 33.25 -0.81 0.48
CA TYR A 258 33.86 0.46 0.17
C TYR A 258 35.02 0.25 -0.81
N PRO A 259 34.93 0.71 -2.08
CA PRO A 259 36.02 0.57 -3.04
C PRO A 259 37.14 1.57 -2.73
N CYS A 260 38.35 1.05 -2.54
CA CYS A 260 39.54 1.87 -2.35
C CYS A 260 40.02 2.44 -3.69
N ILE A 261 39.49 3.61 -4.05
CA ILE A 261 39.81 4.35 -5.28
C ILE A 261 40.13 5.82 -4.97
N GLY A 262 40.78 6.49 -5.93
CA GLY A 262 41.02 7.93 -5.88
C GLY A 262 41.74 8.40 -4.59
N PRO A 263 41.25 9.47 -3.91
CA PRO A 263 41.92 10.04 -2.74
C PRO A 263 41.97 9.07 -1.54
N PHE A 264 41.08 8.08 -1.48
CA PHE A 264 40.99 7.15 -0.37
C PHE A 264 41.93 5.95 -0.47
N LEU A 265 42.71 5.84 -1.54
CA LEU A 265 43.87 4.92 -1.60
C LEU A 265 44.88 5.17 -0.47
N LYS A 266 44.88 6.38 0.10
CA LYS A 266 45.73 6.76 1.23
C LYS A 266 45.13 6.41 2.59
N ASP A 267 43.88 5.98 2.64
CA ASP A 267 43.25 5.56 3.89
C ASP A 267 44.01 4.33 4.46
N PRO A 268 44.32 4.30 5.77
CA PRO A 268 44.97 3.16 6.40
C PRO A 268 44.24 1.82 6.22
N HIS A 269 42.91 1.83 6.14
CA HIS A 269 42.09 0.64 5.90
C HIS A 269 42.19 0.14 4.45
N CYS A 270 42.49 1.04 3.52
CA CYS A 270 42.67 0.75 2.11
C CYS A 270 44.09 0.31 1.72
N GLN A 271 45.01 0.23 2.67
CA GLN A 271 46.35 -0.29 2.41
C GLN A 271 46.29 -1.81 2.21
N LEU A 272 47.00 -2.33 1.20
CA LEU A 272 47.07 -3.78 0.94
C LEU A 272 47.62 -4.61 2.11
N THR A 273 48.35 -3.96 3.02
CA THR A 273 48.86 -4.57 4.26
C THR A 273 47.85 -4.57 5.40
N SER A 274 46.71 -3.90 5.24
CA SER A 274 45.65 -3.83 6.24
C SER A 274 44.86 -5.13 6.27
N ASP A 275 44.49 -5.58 7.48
CA ASP A 275 43.58 -6.72 7.67
C ASP A 275 42.13 -6.40 7.24
N LYS A 276 41.82 -5.13 7.01
CA LYS A 276 40.51 -4.66 6.52
C LYS A 276 40.39 -4.63 5.01
N CYS A 277 41.51 -4.67 4.29
CA CYS A 277 41.52 -4.71 2.84
C CYS A 277 41.19 -6.13 2.36
N THR A 278 40.02 -6.30 1.74
CA THR A 278 39.58 -7.57 1.17
C THR A 278 39.49 -7.50 -0.35
N LEU A 279 39.44 -8.65 -1.02
CA LEU A 279 39.25 -8.69 -2.47
C LEU A 279 37.89 -8.10 -2.82
N CYS A 280 37.86 -7.16 -3.76
CA CYS A 280 36.62 -6.60 -4.24
C CYS A 280 35.74 -7.65 -4.92
N PRO A 281 34.40 -7.55 -4.76
CA PRO A 281 33.48 -8.36 -5.52
C PRO A 281 33.65 -8.22 -7.04
N SER A 282 33.28 -9.27 -7.78
CA SER A 282 33.55 -9.36 -9.22
C SER A 282 32.84 -8.29 -10.06
N ASP A 283 31.72 -7.78 -9.57
CA ASP A 283 30.97 -6.66 -10.14
C ASP A 283 31.55 -5.28 -9.77
N MET A 284 32.62 -5.23 -8.97
CA MET A 284 33.37 -4.02 -8.59
C MET A 284 34.83 -4.10 -9.02
N ALA A 285 35.04 -4.26 -10.33
CA ALA A 285 36.36 -4.42 -10.93
C ALA A 285 37.23 -3.13 -10.92
N MET A 286 36.80 -2.05 -10.26
CA MET A 286 37.49 -0.76 -10.26
C MET A 286 38.78 -0.75 -9.44
N THR A 287 38.92 -1.67 -8.48
CA THR A 287 40.11 -1.81 -7.62
C THR A 287 40.21 -3.24 -7.11
N THR A 288 41.39 -3.65 -6.63
CA THR A 288 41.60 -4.98 -6.03
C THR A 288 41.34 -4.99 -4.54
N CYS A 289 41.27 -3.82 -3.90
CA CYS A 289 41.09 -3.67 -2.46
C CYS A 289 39.75 -2.99 -2.13
N CYS A 290 38.92 -3.66 -1.35
CA CYS A 290 37.65 -3.16 -0.85
C CYS A 290 37.55 -3.38 0.67
N VAL A 291 37.03 -2.41 1.39
CA VAL A 291 36.80 -2.50 2.84
C VAL A 291 35.33 -2.86 3.09
N PRO A 292 35.01 -3.95 3.81
CA PRO A 292 33.63 -4.27 4.13
C PRO A 292 32.97 -3.17 4.96
N ALA A 293 31.80 -2.71 4.55
CA ALA A 293 30.97 -1.79 5.32
C ALA A 293 29.96 -2.58 6.17
N PRO A 294 29.49 -2.03 7.32
CA PRO A 294 28.39 -2.64 8.05
C PRO A 294 27.18 -2.85 7.14
N GLY A 295 26.53 -4.01 7.27
CA GLY A 295 25.37 -4.33 6.44
C GLY A 295 24.23 -3.32 6.63
N SER A 296 23.55 -3.00 5.53
CA SER A 296 22.32 -2.20 5.54
C SER A 296 21.10 -3.12 5.60
N ARG A 297 19.96 -2.59 6.06
CA ARG A 297 18.69 -3.29 5.89
C ARG A 297 18.31 -3.27 4.41
N ASN A 298 17.63 -4.33 3.97
CA ASN A 298 16.92 -4.38 2.70
C ASN A 298 15.43 -4.47 3.05
N PRO A 299 14.67 -3.37 2.84
CA PRO A 299 14.77 -2.41 1.73
C PRO A 299 15.67 -1.19 1.98
N ASN A 300 15.97 -0.45 0.90
CA ASN A 300 16.69 0.83 0.96
C ASN A 300 15.81 1.97 1.52
N MET A 301 16.35 3.20 1.59
CA MET A 301 15.62 4.35 2.15
C MET A 301 14.42 4.81 1.32
N GLU A 302 14.32 4.42 0.04
CA GLU A 302 13.14 4.67 -0.82
C GLU A 302 12.05 3.59 -0.64
N GLY A 303 12.27 2.61 0.24
CA GLY A 303 11.34 1.50 0.42
C GLY A 303 11.38 0.47 -0.71
N GLU A 304 12.52 0.35 -1.39
CA GLU A 304 12.74 -0.64 -2.44
C GLU A 304 13.45 -1.87 -1.88
N PHE A 305 12.83 -3.04 -2.04
CA PHE A 305 13.45 -4.34 -1.85
C PHE A 305 14.12 -4.76 -3.16
N TYR A 306 15.39 -5.16 -3.06
CA TYR A 306 16.26 -5.38 -4.21
C TYR A 306 17.07 -6.67 -4.09
N ALA A 307 17.53 -7.22 -5.21
CA ALA A 307 18.47 -8.33 -5.19
C ALA A 307 19.89 -7.82 -4.87
N HIS A 308 20.60 -8.58 -4.04
CA HIS A 308 22.00 -8.28 -3.75
C HIS A 308 22.82 -9.56 -3.65
N ARG A 309 24.11 -9.51 -4.01
CA ARG A 309 25.01 -10.67 -3.94
C ARG A 309 25.33 -11.08 -2.49
N GLY A 310 25.41 -10.08 -1.61
CA GLY A 310 25.75 -10.21 -0.20
C GLY A 310 24.54 -10.21 0.74
N LEU A 311 23.39 -10.73 0.32
CA LEU A 311 22.21 -10.82 1.18
C LEU A 311 22.45 -11.84 2.30
N ALA A 312 22.10 -11.46 3.53
CA ALA A 312 22.08 -12.34 4.70
C ALA A 312 20.70 -12.29 5.37
N TYR A 313 20.16 -13.47 5.69
CA TYR A 313 18.83 -13.61 6.29
C TYR A 313 18.74 -12.91 7.65
N GLU A 314 17.75 -12.04 7.83
CA GLU A 314 17.47 -11.34 9.10
C GLU A 314 16.21 -11.91 9.78
N GLY A 315 15.20 -12.29 8.99
CA GLY A 315 13.94 -12.84 9.51
C GLY A 315 12.86 -12.98 8.43
N GLY A 316 11.63 -13.19 8.86
CA GLY A 316 10.43 -13.12 8.02
C GLY A 316 9.70 -11.79 8.18
N HIS A 317 8.95 -11.39 7.15
CA HIS A 317 8.11 -10.21 7.16
C HIS A 317 6.84 -10.46 6.34
N ALA A 318 5.72 -9.89 6.79
CA ALA A 318 4.44 -9.97 6.11
C ALA A 318 3.98 -8.57 5.67
N MET A 319 3.51 -8.47 4.43
CA MET A 319 3.07 -7.22 3.81
C MET A 319 1.84 -7.47 2.95
N HIS A 320 1.24 -6.41 2.43
CA HIS A 320 0.07 -6.49 1.58
C HIS A 320 0.43 -6.17 0.13
N LEU A 321 0.30 -7.14 -0.78
CA LEU A 321 0.47 -6.96 -2.22
C LEU A 321 -0.72 -6.21 -2.83
N VAL A 322 -0.47 -5.04 -3.42
CA VAL A 322 -1.53 -4.10 -3.88
C VAL A 322 -1.39 -3.63 -5.32
N GLY A 323 -0.23 -3.85 -5.96
CA GLY A 323 -0.09 -3.66 -7.39
C GLY A 323 1.19 -4.24 -7.97
N TYR A 324 1.44 -3.91 -9.23
CA TYR A 324 2.68 -4.16 -9.92
C TYR A 324 2.93 -3.08 -10.98
N ASN A 325 4.19 -2.88 -11.34
CA ASN A 325 4.60 -2.08 -12.49
C ASN A 325 5.82 -2.73 -13.14
N ASP A 326 5.71 -3.10 -14.42
CA ASP A 326 6.78 -3.72 -15.22
C ASP A 326 7.84 -2.74 -15.72
N ALA A 327 7.53 -1.44 -15.73
CA ALA A 327 8.37 -0.41 -16.32
C ALA A 327 9.12 0.44 -15.28
N PHE A 328 8.81 0.26 -14.00
CA PHE A 328 9.49 0.99 -12.93
C PHE A 328 10.95 0.51 -12.82
N LEU A 329 11.89 1.44 -12.90
CA LEU A 329 13.31 1.21 -12.69
C LEU A 329 13.66 1.67 -11.27
N ASN A 330 14.04 0.74 -10.40
CA ASN A 330 14.43 1.08 -9.04
C ASN A 330 15.85 1.67 -8.98
N HIS A 331 16.25 2.18 -7.81
CA HIS A 331 17.59 2.77 -7.62
C HIS A 331 18.73 1.74 -7.74
N GLU A 332 18.38 0.46 -7.78
CA GLU A 332 19.29 -0.65 -7.93
C GLU A 332 19.53 -1.02 -9.41
N GLY A 333 18.80 -0.41 -10.34
CA GLY A 333 18.90 -0.68 -11.77
C GLY A 333 18.07 -1.88 -12.23
N GLU A 334 17.19 -2.39 -11.36
CA GLU A 334 16.28 -3.49 -11.63
C GLU A 334 14.97 -2.96 -12.20
N VAL A 335 14.43 -3.65 -13.20
CA VAL A 335 13.21 -3.22 -13.90
C VAL A 335 12.06 -4.13 -13.53
N GLY A 336 10.98 -3.51 -13.08
CA GLY A 336 9.71 -4.15 -12.83
C GLY A 336 9.63 -4.82 -11.46
N GLY A 337 8.43 -4.87 -10.90
CA GLY A 337 8.21 -5.40 -9.57
C GLY A 337 6.79 -5.25 -9.07
N PHE A 338 6.61 -5.66 -7.82
CA PHE A 338 5.36 -5.58 -7.08
C PHE A 338 5.34 -4.37 -6.16
N ILE A 339 4.15 -3.81 -5.99
CA ILE A 339 3.87 -2.69 -5.10
C ILE A 339 3.21 -3.25 -3.84
N LEU A 340 3.77 -2.89 -2.69
CA LEU A 340 3.41 -3.44 -1.38
C LEU A 340 2.94 -2.32 -0.47
N LYS A 341 1.88 -2.54 0.30
CA LYS A 341 1.58 -1.73 1.49
C LYS A 341 2.30 -2.35 2.69
N ASN A 342 3.11 -1.56 3.37
CA ASN A 342 3.94 -1.98 4.49
C ASN A 342 3.42 -1.41 5.82
N SER A 343 3.88 -1.97 6.94
CA SER A 343 3.50 -1.62 8.31
C SER A 343 4.63 -0.98 9.11
N TRP A 344 5.63 -0.42 8.44
CA TRP A 344 6.71 0.34 9.08
C TRP A 344 6.48 1.84 8.97
N ALA A 345 6.63 2.56 10.07
CA ALA A 345 6.63 4.01 10.02
C ALA A 345 7.76 4.58 9.17
N ASP A 346 7.43 5.61 8.39
CA ASP A 346 8.41 6.50 7.78
C ASP A 346 9.23 7.21 8.85
N GLY A 347 10.50 7.47 8.59
CA GLY A 347 11.37 8.14 9.55
C GLY A 347 12.85 8.16 9.17
N PRO A 348 13.75 8.31 10.16
CA PRO A 348 15.18 8.51 9.91
C PRO A 348 15.92 7.38 9.20
N SER A 349 15.34 6.18 9.14
CA SER A 349 15.99 5.00 8.56
C SER A 349 15.25 4.40 7.36
N GLN A 350 14.08 4.92 7.02
CA GLN A 350 13.28 4.46 5.89
C GLN A 350 12.25 5.51 5.50
N GLY A 351 11.99 5.65 4.20
CA GLY A 351 10.83 6.33 3.64
C GLY A 351 9.91 5.34 2.94
N SER A 352 8.83 5.89 2.41
CA SER A 352 7.88 5.19 1.57
C SER A 352 7.27 6.17 0.58
N HIS A 353 6.50 5.64 -0.36
CA HIS A 353 5.89 6.43 -1.41
C HIS A 353 4.39 6.21 -1.51
N THR A 354 3.74 7.02 -2.33
CA THR A 354 2.36 6.78 -2.74
C THR A 354 2.26 5.60 -3.71
N LEU A 355 1.08 4.97 -3.77
CA LEU A 355 0.78 3.97 -4.80
C LEU A 355 0.92 4.55 -6.22
N LYS A 356 0.57 5.84 -6.41
CA LYS A 356 0.67 6.54 -7.70
C LYS A 356 2.12 6.75 -8.15
N TYR A 357 3.04 7.00 -7.23
CA TYR A 357 4.47 7.09 -7.54
C TYR A 357 4.99 5.79 -8.16
N TRP A 358 4.73 4.65 -7.52
CA TRP A 358 5.14 3.34 -8.03
C TRP A 358 4.47 2.97 -9.36
N LEU A 359 3.25 3.46 -9.60
CA LEU A 359 2.57 3.33 -10.89
C LEU A 359 3.05 4.35 -11.94
N GLN A 360 3.94 5.28 -11.60
CA GLN A 360 4.39 6.37 -12.46
C GLN A 360 3.18 7.19 -12.99
N GLU A 361 2.26 7.53 -12.10
CA GLU A 361 1.05 8.34 -12.40
C GLU A 361 1.17 9.78 -11.92
N ILE A 362 2.19 10.07 -11.12
CA ILE A 362 2.57 11.39 -10.64
C ILE A 362 4.07 11.58 -10.84
N SER A 363 4.49 12.83 -10.90
CA SER A 363 5.90 13.22 -10.96
C SER A 363 6.58 13.16 -9.60
N ASP A 364 7.92 13.14 -9.58
CA ASP A 364 8.71 13.26 -8.34
C ASP A 364 8.41 14.57 -7.58
N TRP A 365 8.04 15.64 -8.31
CA TRP A 365 7.66 16.92 -7.70
C TRP A 365 6.34 16.82 -6.94
N GLU A 366 5.34 16.17 -7.54
CA GLU A 366 4.06 15.90 -6.89
C GLU A 366 4.24 14.97 -5.70
N GLU A 367 5.02 13.90 -5.87
CA GLU A 367 5.30 12.94 -4.80
C GLU A 367 5.92 13.65 -3.58
N ARG A 368 6.89 14.55 -3.77
CA ARG A 368 7.50 15.30 -2.65
C ARG A 368 6.50 16.17 -1.88
N THR A 369 5.37 16.55 -2.46
CA THR A 369 4.31 17.27 -1.72
C THR A 369 3.45 16.35 -0.85
N ILE A 370 3.50 15.03 -1.09
CA ILE A 370 2.70 14.01 -0.41
C ILE A 370 3.58 13.19 0.54
N CYS A 371 4.68 12.65 0.03
CA CYS A 371 5.71 11.89 0.75
C CYS A 371 7.07 12.59 0.59
N PRO A 372 7.34 13.70 1.31
CA PRO A 372 8.60 14.43 1.21
C PRO A 372 9.85 13.61 1.52
N ASN A 373 9.73 12.54 2.33
CA ASN A 373 10.84 11.68 2.73
C ASN A 373 12.05 12.48 3.23
N SER A 374 11.80 13.47 4.11
CA SER A 374 12.78 14.48 4.52
C SER A 374 14.12 13.92 5.02
N TYR A 375 14.12 12.75 5.64
CA TYR A 375 15.35 12.13 6.15
C TYR A 375 16.22 11.50 5.07
N ASN A 376 15.68 11.27 3.88
CA ASN A 376 16.41 10.64 2.80
C ASN A 376 17.39 11.64 2.14
N PRO A 377 18.71 11.34 2.14
CA PRO A 377 19.74 12.16 1.51
C PRO A 377 19.47 12.52 0.04
N THR A 378 18.77 11.67 -0.70
CA THR A 378 18.40 11.90 -2.11
C THR A 378 17.43 13.07 -2.28
N ASN A 379 16.70 13.43 -1.22
CA ASN A 379 15.71 14.50 -1.20
C ASN A 379 16.21 15.82 -0.63
N TRP A 380 17.48 15.92 -0.22
CA TRP A 380 18.05 17.17 0.29
C TRP A 380 18.38 18.15 -0.84
N TYR A 381 18.12 19.43 -0.61
CA TYR A 381 18.38 20.48 -1.59
C TYR A 381 19.88 20.78 -1.67
N MET A 382 20.44 20.69 -2.87
CA MET A 382 21.85 20.99 -3.13
C MET A 382 22.08 22.45 -3.51
N CYS A 383 23.12 23.08 -3.00
CA CYS A 383 23.42 24.50 -3.24
C CYS A 383 24.92 24.81 -3.24
N GLY A 384 25.30 25.98 -3.77
CA GLY A 384 26.69 26.44 -3.81
C GLY A 384 27.56 25.72 -4.84
N ASN A 385 26.94 25.16 -5.90
CA ASN A 385 27.62 24.48 -7.01
C ASN A 385 27.83 25.37 -8.25
N ALA A 386 27.49 26.66 -8.19
CA ALA A 386 27.43 27.52 -9.38
C ALA A 386 28.79 27.71 -10.09
N ASP A 387 29.91 27.48 -9.40
CA ASP A 387 31.26 27.82 -9.90
C ASP A 387 32.26 26.65 -10.03
N GLU A 388 31.92 25.40 -9.65
CA GLU A 388 32.87 24.27 -9.73
C GLU A 388 32.28 23.03 -10.38
N LEU A 389 32.54 22.88 -11.68
CA LEU A 389 32.69 21.56 -12.29
C LEU A 389 33.82 20.83 -11.55
N LEU A 390 33.50 19.72 -10.88
CA LEU A 390 34.40 18.59 -10.57
C LEU A 390 35.83 18.98 -10.15
N VAL A 391 36.09 19.06 -8.84
CA VAL A 391 37.41 18.89 -8.19
C VAL A 391 38.60 19.39 -9.01
N THR A 392 38.97 20.67 -8.87
CA THR A 392 40.28 21.15 -9.34
C THR A 392 41.25 21.18 -8.16
N PRO A 393 42.32 20.37 -8.11
CA PRO A 393 43.29 20.45 -7.02
C PRO A 393 44.19 21.68 -7.20
N GLY A 394 44.21 22.58 -6.21
CA GLY A 394 45.38 23.43 -5.95
C GLY A 394 45.25 24.94 -6.12
N SER A 395 44.17 25.60 -5.70
CA SER A 395 44.16 27.07 -5.62
C SER A 395 44.60 27.58 -4.24
N ASN A 396 45.84 28.07 -4.15
CA ASN A 396 46.35 28.92 -3.07
C ASN A 396 45.68 30.32 -3.11
N GLY A 397 44.38 30.39 -2.82
CA GLY A 397 43.65 31.64 -2.62
C GLY A 397 43.21 31.76 -1.17
N THR A 398 43.49 32.90 -0.52
CA THR A 398 42.82 33.29 0.72
C THR A 398 41.31 33.34 0.45
N THR A 399 40.57 32.33 0.89
CA THR A 399 39.13 32.25 0.72
C THR A 399 38.46 33.29 1.63
N SER A 400 37.68 34.18 1.03
CA SER A 400 36.71 34.99 1.78
C SER A 400 35.85 34.04 2.62
N TYR A 401 35.57 34.44 3.86
CA TYR A 401 34.76 33.71 4.84
C TYR A 401 33.45 33.13 4.25
N ASN A 402 32.89 33.73 3.19
CA ASN A 402 31.61 33.33 2.61
C ASN A 402 31.65 32.86 1.14
N LYS A 403 32.81 32.77 0.49
CA LYS A 403 32.85 32.45 -0.95
C LYS A 403 32.28 31.04 -1.22
N GLY A 404 31.18 30.95 -1.95
CA GLY A 404 30.47 29.70 -2.30
C GLY A 404 29.24 29.41 -1.45
N ILE A 405 29.30 29.63 -0.12
CA ILE A 405 28.16 29.40 0.79
C ILE A 405 27.05 30.45 0.66
N GLU A 406 27.34 31.65 0.13
CA GLU A 406 26.36 32.72 -0.08
C GLU A 406 25.14 32.28 -0.90
N ASP A 407 25.34 31.40 -1.88
CA ASP A 407 24.26 30.86 -2.69
C ASP A 407 23.24 30.07 -1.84
N CYS A 408 23.72 29.24 -0.91
CA CYS A 408 22.88 28.48 0.02
C CYS A 408 22.12 29.39 0.99
N LEU A 409 22.72 30.53 1.35
CA LEU A 409 22.13 31.51 2.27
C LEU A 409 21.18 32.49 1.57
N SER A 410 21.13 32.49 0.23
CA SER A 410 20.30 33.41 -0.53
C SER A 410 18.81 33.15 -0.34
N VAL A 411 18.01 34.23 -0.33
CA VAL A 411 16.54 34.16 -0.29
C VAL A 411 15.99 33.35 -1.47
N THR A 412 16.65 33.42 -2.62
CA THR A 412 16.29 32.67 -3.82
C THR A 412 16.41 31.16 -3.59
N THR A 413 17.55 30.69 -3.05
CA THR A 413 17.75 29.26 -2.75
C THR A 413 16.79 28.76 -1.69
N GLN A 414 16.56 29.53 -0.63
CA GLN A 414 15.56 29.20 0.39
C GLN A 414 14.15 29.09 -0.22
N GLY A 415 13.81 30.00 -1.14
CA GLY A 415 12.57 29.95 -1.91
C GLY A 415 12.44 28.70 -2.76
N PHE A 416 13.49 28.34 -3.51
CA PHE A 416 13.50 27.13 -4.34
C PHE A 416 13.41 25.86 -3.50
N ALA A 417 14.19 25.73 -2.42
CA ALA A 417 14.13 24.56 -1.55
C ALA A 417 12.73 24.37 -0.95
N LYS A 418 12.11 25.47 -0.51
CA LYS A 418 10.73 25.45 0.00
C LYS A 418 9.72 25.08 -1.07
N MET A 419 9.82 25.65 -2.28
CA MET A 419 8.93 25.32 -3.39
C MET A 419 9.08 23.86 -3.80
N ASN A 420 10.29 23.30 -3.74
CA ASN A 420 10.56 21.92 -4.10
C ASN A 420 10.27 20.92 -2.98
N VAL A 421 9.86 21.39 -1.79
CA VAL A 421 9.57 20.58 -0.60
C VAL A 421 10.79 19.74 -0.17
N GLN A 422 11.97 20.36 -0.25
CA GLN A 422 13.25 19.71 0.06
C GLN A 422 13.92 20.36 1.27
N PRO A 423 14.45 19.57 2.23
CA PRO A 423 15.28 20.11 3.30
C PRO A 423 16.54 20.78 2.76
N LEU A 424 16.77 22.03 3.16
CA LEU A 424 17.98 22.79 2.82
C LEU A 424 19.00 22.77 3.96
N GLU A 425 18.54 23.01 5.19
CA GLU A 425 19.40 23.13 6.37
C GLU A 425 19.46 21.80 7.13
N LEU A 426 20.68 21.33 7.37
CA LEU A 426 20.95 20.09 8.07
C LEU A 426 21.71 20.35 9.38
N ALA A 427 21.62 19.41 10.30
CA ALA A 427 22.35 19.35 11.56
C ALA A 427 23.11 18.03 11.66
N CYS A 428 24.33 18.09 12.20
CA CYS A 428 25.13 16.90 12.48
C CYS A 428 24.61 16.17 13.72
N THR A 429 24.51 14.84 13.62
CA THR A 429 24.16 13.95 14.73
C THR A 429 25.27 12.98 15.11
N ASP A 430 26.36 12.91 14.33
CA ASP A 430 27.50 12.04 14.59
C ASP A 430 28.80 12.84 14.77
N SER A 431 29.24 12.98 16.02
CA SER A 431 30.45 13.71 16.38
C SER A 431 31.75 13.08 15.85
N SER A 432 31.71 11.84 15.35
CA SER A 432 32.87 11.21 14.71
C SER A 432 33.08 11.68 13.28
N GLN A 433 32.05 12.21 12.63
CA GLN A 433 32.07 12.63 11.22
C GLN A 433 32.03 14.15 11.05
N CYS A 434 31.32 14.85 11.94
CA CYS A 434 31.08 16.29 11.82
C CYS A 434 30.92 16.95 13.20
N LEU A 435 30.96 18.30 13.24
CA LEU A 435 30.76 19.06 14.46
C LEU A 435 29.27 19.06 14.87
N VAL A 436 28.96 18.42 16.01
CA VAL A 436 27.64 18.46 16.63
C VAL A 436 27.51 19.72 17.47
N ASN A 437 26.90 20.77 16.89
CA ASN A 437 26.71 22.07 17.53
C ASN A 437 25.41 22.72 17.01
N ALA A 438 24.58 23.25 17.91
CA ALA A 438 23.31 23.92 17.58
C ALA A 438 23.49 25.16 16.68
N ASP A 439 24.63 25.85 16.79
CA ASP A 439 24.96 27.05 16.03
C ASP A 439 25.60 26.75 14.68
N THR A 440 25.82 25.46 14.36
CA THR A 440 26.37 25.03 13.07
C THR A 440 25.25 24.48 12.19
N THR A 441 25.23 24.89 10.92
CA THR A 441 24.31 24.41 9.89
C THR A 441 25.13 23.75 8.80
N TYR A 442 24.64 22.62 8.31
CA TYR A 442 25.20 21.94 7.15
C TYR A 442 24.31 22.12 5.94
N PHE A 443 24.92 22.25 4.76
CA PHE A 443 24.21 22.29 3.47
C PHE A 443 24.85 21.28 2.54
N VAL A 444 24.03 20.55 1.77
CA VAL A 444 24.58 19.65 0.75
C VAL A 444 25.15 20.51 -0.37
N ARG A 445 26.44 20.30 -0.64
CA ARG A 445 27.10 20.90 -1.79
C ARG A 445 26.79 20.04 -3.01
N ASN A 446 27.33 18.82 -3.06
CA ASN A 446 27.09 17.87 -4.14
C ASN A 446 27.22 16.43 -3.63
N THR A 447 26.73 15.50 -4.45
CA THR A 447 26.91 14.06 -4.24
C THR A 447 27.60 13.45 -5.45
N THR A 448 28.28 12.33 -5.25
CA THR A 448 28.89 11.53 -6.31
C THR A 448 28.74 10.06 -5.95
N ASP A 449 28.26 9.25 -6.89
CA ASP A 449 28.23 7.79 -6.75
C ASP A 449 29.67 7.28 -6.62
N TRP A 450 29.92 6.51 -5.56
CA TRP A 450 31.23 5.98 -5.20
C TRP A 450 31.33 4.46 -5.41
N GLY A 451 30.28 3.80 -5.89
CA GLY A 451 30.21 2.35 -6.07
C GLY A 451 29.65 1.62 -4.85
N ASP A 452 29.08 0.44 -5.09
CA ASP A 452 28.34 -0.36 -4.10
C ASP A 452 27.29 0.42 -3.31
N ARG A 453 26.60 1.34 -3.99
CA ARG A 453 25.56 2.23 -3.40
C ARG A 453 26.09 3.21 -2.36
N MET A 454 27.40 3.38 -2.29
CA MET A 454 28.02 4.40 -1.45
C MET A 454 27.95 5.75 -2.15
N THR A 455 27.55 6.78 -1.40
CA THR A 455 27.50 8.16 -1.86
C THR A 455 28.64 8.94 -1.19
N LEU A 456 29.50 9.56 -2.00
CA LEU A 456 30.40 10.61 -1.54
C LEU A 456 29.61 11.92 -1.47
N MET A 457 29.29 12.36 -0.26
CA MET A 457 28.59 13.63 -0.03
C MET A 457 29.56 14.70 0.43
N CYS A 458 29.61 15.81 -0.29
CA CYS A 458 30.31 17.01 0.14
C CYS A 458 29.32 18.03 0.69
N VAL A 459 29.72 18.67 1.79
CA VAL A 459 28.86 19.57 2.55
C VAL A 459 29.58 20.87 2.84
N TRP A 460 28.80 21.93 2.97
CA TRP A 460 29.23 23.15 3.63
C TRP A 460 28.95 23.03 5.12
N GLU A 461 29.92 23.37 5.96
CA GLU A 461 29.77 23.58 7.39
C GLU A 461 29.79 25.09 7.66
N TYR A 462 28.68 25.64 8.14
CA TYR A 462 28.52 27.07 8.35
C TYR A 462 28.17 27.38 9.80
N ASN A 463 28.95 28.23 10.44
CA ASN A 463 28.69 28.74 11.79
C ASN A 463 28.76 30.28 11.77
N PRO A 464 27.61 30.98 11.79
CA PRO A 464 27.56 32.43 11.75
C PRO A 464 28.06 33.07 13.05
N LYS A 465 27.93 32.39 14.20
CA LYS A 465 28.37 32.95 15.48
C LYS A 465 29.90 32.90 15.64
N ALA A 466 30.51 31.82 15.16
CA ALA A 466 31.96 31.66 15.18
C ALA A 466 32.65 32.39 14.02
N GLY A 467 31.91 32.83 13.00
CA GLY A 467 32.52 33.43 11.83
C GLY A 467 33.30 32.40 11.00
N THR A 468 32.84 31.14 10.92
CA THR A 468 33.53 30.05 10.19
C THR A 468 32.65 29.37 9.15
N ALA A 469 33.16 29.23 7.93
CA ALA A 469 32.53 28.48 6.85
C ALA A 469 33.61 27.70 6.11
N ARG A 470 33.35 26.43 5.82
CA ARG A 470 34.25 25.56 5.06
C ARG A 470 33.44 24.49 4.34
N ASP A 471 33.97 23.95 3.27
CA ASP A 471 33.49 22.70 2.68
C ASP A 471 34.44 21.54 2.94
N TYR A 472 33.87 20.34 2.96
CA TYR A 472 34.60 19.08 2.94
C TYR A 472 33.68 17.97 2.49
N CYS A 473 34.24 16.81 2.19
CA CYS A 473 33.47 15.61 1.89
C CYS A 473 33.51 14.64 3.06
N LEU A 474 32.36 14.05 3.36
CA LEU A 474 32.26 12.91 4.25
C LEU A 474 32.97 11.71 3.64
N VAL A 475 33.31 10.71 4.45
CA VAL A 475 33.69 9.41 3.88
C VAL A 475 32.49 8.84 3.11
N PRO A 476 32.69 8.09 2.01
CA PRO A 476 31.57 7.52 1.27
C PRO A 476 30.78 6.57 2.16
N MET A 477 29.47 6.74 2.12
CA MET A 477 28.52 6.10 3.04
C MET A 477 27.26 5.71 2.28
N LEU A 478 26.56 4.70 2.78
CA LEU A 478 25.20 4.41 2.32
C LEU A 478 24.26 5.55 2.71
N ASP A 479 23.16 5.73 1.98
CA ASP A 479 22.18 6.79 2.29
C ASP A 479 21.64 6.67 3.73
N SER A 480 21.42 5.45 4.20
CA SER A 480 21.00 5.19 5.59
C SER A 480 22.05 5.61 6.64
N GLN A 481 23.33 5.61 6.29
CA GLN A 481 24.40 6.11 7.16
C GLN A 481 24.49 7.63 7.07
N LEU A 482 24.37 8.21 5.89
CA LEU A 482 24.28 9.66 5.71
C LEU A 482 23.11 10.26 6.52
N ALA A 483 21.94 9.63 6.51
CA ALA A 483 20.77 10.03 7.31
C ALA A 483 20.97 9.87 8.83
N ARG A 484 21.94 9.03 9.26
CA ARG A 484 22.36 8.91 10.67
C ARG A 484 23.42 9.95 11.04
N THR A 485 24.21 10.42 10.08
CA THR A 485 25.26 11.44 10.26
C THR A 485 24.71 12.86 10.22
N LEU A 486 23.81 13.14 9.27
CA LEU A 486 23.16 14.44 9.07
C LEU A 486 21.65 14.28 9.10
N ARG A 487 20.96 15.25 9.69
CA ARG A 487 19.48 15.31 9.73
C ARG A 487 18.95 16.68 9.33
N PRO A 488 17.78 16.75 8.68
CA PRO A 488 17.07 18.00 8.48
C PRO A 488 16.85 18.77 9.78
N LYS A 489 17.11 20.09 9.78
CA LYS A 489 16.69 20.98 10.88
C LYS A 489 15.17 21.15 10.91
N THR A 490 14.52 21.04 9.76
CA THR A 490 13.05 21.05 9.61
C THR A 490 12.64 19.80 8.86
N VAL A 491 11.74 19.02 9.47
CA VAL A 491 11.20 17.79 8.91
C VAL A 491 9.83 18.11 8.31
N LEU A 492 9.65 17.74 7.05
CA LEU A 492 8.37 17.75 6.35
C LEU A 492 7.81 16.33 6.45
N GLU A 493 6.63 16.21 7.06
CA GLU A 493 5.99 14.92 7.36
C GLU A 493 5.34 14.32 6.10
N ASN A 494 5.45 13.00 5.96
CA ASN A 494 4.71 12.23 4.97
C ASN A 494 3.22 12.17 5.33
N ASP A 495 2.34 12.23 4.33
CA ASP A 495 0.92 12.00 4.53
C ASP A 495 0.63 10.52 4.79
N THR A 496 0.24 10.19 6.02
CA THR A 496 -0.03 8.81 6.45
C THR A 496 -1.20 8.15 5.72
N ASP A 497 -2.10 8.92 5.10
CA ASP A 497 -3.24 8.39 4.35
C ASP A 497 -2.85 7.90 2.95
N ARG A 498 -1.71 8.38 2.44
CA ARG A 498 -1.32 8.24 1.04
C ARG A 498 0.05 7.59 0.85
N CYS A 499 0.98 7.80 1.78
CA CYS A 499 2.27 7.14 1.82
C CYS A 499 2.17 5.73 2.43
N GLY A 500 3.29 5.02 2.53
CA GLY A 500 3.40 3.68 3.12
C GLY A 500 3.49 2.54 2.12
N PHE A 501 3.67 2.87 0.84
CA PHE A 501 3.87 1.88 -0.20
C PHE A 501 5.36 1.69 -0.48
N TYR A 502 5.74 0.43 -0.65
CA TYR A 502 7.08 -0.08 -0.93
C TYR A 502 7.07 -0.80 -2.28
N PHE A 503 8.25 -1.08 -2.81
CA PHE A 503 8.42 -1.80 -4.06
C PHE A 503 9.33 -3.01 -3.88
N ILE A 504 8.99 -4.17 -4.44
CA ILE A 504 9.90 -5.32 -4.50
C ILE A 504 10.11 -5.73 -5.95
N SER A 505 11.36 -5.66 -6.41
CA SER A 505 11.67 -5.98 -7.80
C SER A 505 11.46 -7.47 -8.10
N TYR A 506 11.19 -7.80 -9.36
CA TYR A 506 11.09 -9.21 -9.77
C TYR A 506 12.41 -9.97 -9.54
N ASP A 507 13.55 -9.28 -9.67
CA ASP A 507 14.86 -9.86 -9.40
C ASP A 507 15.05 -10.14 -7.90
N ALA A 508 14.59 -9.24 -7.02
CA ALA A 508 14.55 -9.48 -5.58
C ALA A 508 13.69 -10.69 -5.23
N VAL A 509 12.47 -10.78 -5.79
CA VAL A 509 11.57 -11.93 -5.58
C VAL A 509 12.26 -13.25 -5.93
N ARG A 510 12.88 -13.33 -7.11
CA ARG A 510 13.59 -14.53 -7.57
C ARG A 510 14.80 -14.84 -6.69
N ARG A 511 15.57 -13.81 -6.30
CA ARG A 511 16.74 -13.97 -5.43
C ARG A 511 16.35 -14.47 -4.05
N TYR A 512 15.32 -13.89 -3.45
CA TYR A 512 14.84 -14.24 -2.12
C TYR A 512 14.28 -15.67 -2.11
N SER A 513 13.46 -16.00 -3.11
CA SER A 513 12.89 -17.34 -3.29
C SER A 513 13.97 -18.41 -3.44
N THR A 514 15.04 -18.13 -4.19
CA THR A 514 16.11 -19.11 -4.43
C THR A 514 17.11 -19.23 -3.28
N GLN A 515 17.39 -18.12 -2.58
CA GLN A 515 18.40 -18.09 -1.53
C GLN A 515 17.84 -18.48 -0.15
N PHE A 516 16.63 -18.04 0.17
CA PHE A 516 16.03 -18.22 1.50
C PHE A 516 14.79 -19.11 1.47
N GLY A 517 14.11 -19.21 0.33
CA GLY A 517 12.75 -19.74 0.28
C GLY A 517 11.77 -18.77 0.95
N GLN A 518 10.63 -19.30 1.41
CA GLN A 518 9.63 -18.57 2.21
C GLN A 518 9.05 -17.29 1.58
N PHE A 519 9.19 -17.12 0.26
CA PHE A 519 8.48 -16.11 -0.49
C PHE A 519 7.20 -16.73 -1.07
N PHE A 520 6.04 -16.23 -0.66
CA PHE A 520 4.75 -16.65 -1.21
C PHE A 520 3.69 -15.58 -1.00
N VAL A 521 2.65 -15.65 -1.82
CA VAL A 521 1.50 -14.74 -1.77
C VAL A 521 0.23 -15.55 -1.61
N ASN A 522 -0.57 -15.19 -0.62
CA ASN A 522 -1.85 -15.80 -0.29
C ASN A 522 -3.00 -14.89 -0.76
N SER A 523 -3.88 -15.46 -1.58
CA SER A 523 -5.15 -14.84 -1.95
C SER A 523 -6.29 -15.50 -1.18
N PHE A 524 -7.14 -14.69 -0.57
CA PHE A 524 -8.25 -15.17 0.26
C PHE A 524 -9.60 -14.84 -0.39
N ASP A 525 -10.55 -15.75 -0.26
CA ASP A 525 -11.96 -15.47 -0.55
C ASP A 525 -12.70 -15.16 0.75
N ILE A 526 -12.93 -13.88 1.01
CA ILE A 526 -13.58 -13.37 2.21
C ILE A 526 -15.01 -12.97 1.87
N ALA A 527 -15.95 -13.47 2.67
CA ALA A 527 -17.35 -13.08 2.61
C ALA A 527 -17.74 -12.30 3.86
N TRP A 528 -18.38 -11.16 3.68
CA TRP A 528 -18.85 -10.29 4.76
C TRP A 528 -20.35 -10.46 4.96
N ASP A 529 -20.78 -10.57 6.22
CA ASP A 529 -22.20 -10.56 6.58
C ASP A 529 -22.73 -9.11 6.52
N ASP A 530 -23.93 -8.90 5.96
CA ASP A 530 -24.56 -7.59 5.81
C ASP A 530 -24.64 -6.83 7.15
N ARG A 531 -24.80 -7.57 8.26
CA ARG A 531 -24.84 -7.00 9.61
C ARG A 531 -23.55 -6.26 9.97
N SER A 532 -22.44 -6.52 9.29
CA SER A 532 -21.14 -5.90 9.55
C SER A 532 -21.10 -4.40 9.22
N TYR A 533 -22.07 -3.89 8.47
CA TYR A 533 -22.07 -2.51 7.97
C TYR A 533 -23.06 -1.63 8.72
N ALA A 534 -22.63 -0.44 9.13
CA ALA A 534 -23.48 0.54 9.82
C ALA A 534 -24.70 0.98 8.99
N ALA A 535 -24.62 0.92 7.66
CA ALA A 535 -25.74 1.16 6.75
C ALA A 535 -26.94 0.23 7.03
N ASN A 536 -26.67 -0.98 7.54
CA ASN A 536 -27.68 -2.01 7.79
C ASN A 536 -28.15 -2.06 9.25
N LYS A 537 -27.76 -1.09 10.10
CA LYS A 537 -28.08 -1.08 11.54
C LYS A 537 -29.56 -1.21 11.88
N ALA A 538 -30.44 -0.68 11.02
CA ALA A 538 -31.89 -0.74 11.24
C ALA A 538 -32.44 -2.18 11.13
N THR A 539 -31.80 -3.02 10.31
CA THR A 539 -32.16 -4.43 10.13
C THR A 539 -31.62 -5.30 11.26
N TYR A 540 -30.52 -4.89 11.91
CA TYR A 540 -29.83 -5.67 12.94
C TYR A 540 -29.67 -4.89 14.26
N PRO A 541 -30.77 -4.52 14.94
CA PRO A 541 -30.73 -3.64 16.11
C PRO A 541 -30.09 -4.27 17.37
N ALA A 542 -29.73 -5.55 17.33
CA ALA A 542 -29.12 -6.27 18.44
C ALA A 542 -27.61 -5.98 18.61
N PHE A 543 -26.95 -5.40 17.59
CA PHE A 543 -25.52 -5.10 17.63
C PHE A 543 -25.25 -3.61 17.90
N ASP A 544 -24.06 -3.33 18.42
CA ASP A 544 -23.60 -1.95 18.64
C ASP A 544 -22.73 -1.46 17.48
N TYR A 545 -23.24 -0.46 16.76
CA TYR A 545 -22.55 0.17 15.63
C TYR A 545 -21.78 1.43 16.01
N SER A 546 -21.82 1.85 17.28
CA SER A 546 -21.19 3.10 17.73
C SER A 546 -19.67 3.08 17.52
N LEU A 547 -19.02 1.98 17.90
CA LEU A 547 -17.58 1.74 17.75
C LEU A 547 -17.16 1.58 16.28
N LEU A 548 -18.02 0.97 15.47
CA LEU A 548 -17.79 0.87 14.02
C LEU A 548 -17.83 2.26 13.36
N THR A 549 -18.82 3.07 13.73
CA THR A 549 -19.00 4.43 13.20
C THR A 549 -17.85 5.34 13.61
N SER A 550 -17.38 5.27 14.87
CA SER A 550 -16.25 6.07 15.34
C SER A 550 -14.90 5.66 14.71
N SER A 551 -14.81 4.43 14.21
CA SER A 551 -13.64 3.91 13.49
C SER A 551 -13.75 4.05 11.97
N THR A 552 -14.88 4.56 11.46
CA THR A 552 -15.05 4.89 10.04
C THR A 552 -14.38 6.23 9.74
N ARG A 553 -13.50 6.25 8.76
CA ARG A 553 -12.66 7.39 8.39
C ARG A 553 -12.77 7.69 6.90
N LYS A 554 -12.37 8.90 6.52
CA LYS A 554 -12.22 9.30 5.13
C LYS A 554 -10.74 9.28 4.77
N GLN A 555 -10.42 8.70 3.62
CA GLN A 555 -9.07 8.71 3.07
C GLN A 555 -8.92 9.91 2.13
N HIS A 556 -7.79 10.61 2.22
CA HIS A 556 -7.45 11.65 1.26
C HIS A 556 -7.31 11.09 -0.17
N HIS A 557 -7.70 11.89 -1.17
CA HIS A 557 -7.56 11.56 -2.59
C HIS A 557 -6.56 12.50 -3.26
N ASP A 558 -5.87 12.02 -4.30
CA ASP A 558 -5.03 12.87 -5.14
C ASP A 558 -5.79 13.31 -6.39
N ASP A 559 -6.07 14.60 -6.47
CA ASP A 559 -6.46 15.25 -7.71
C ASP A 559 -5.19 15.52 -8.52
N PHE A 560 -5.14 15.07 -9.78
CA PHE A 560 -4.04 15.43 -10.67
C PHE A 560 -4.14 16.91 -11.03
N THR A 561 -3.23 17.72 -10.49
CA THR A 561 -3.17 19.16 -10.75
C THR A 561 -2.25 19.52 -11.92
N GLY A 562 -1.47 18.55 -12.42
CA GLY A 562 -0.52 18.73 -13.53
C GLY A 562 0.89 18.29 -13.12
N PRO A 563 1.83 18.12 -14.07
CA PRO A 563 3.19 17.62 -13.80
C PRO A 563 4.06 18.57 -12.94
N HIS A 564 3.52 19.73 -12.59
CA HIS A 564 4.17 20.70 -11.73
C HIS A 564 3.13 21.16 -10.70
N PRO A 565 3.14 20.62 -9.46
CA PRO A 565 2.06 20.82 -8.49
C PRO A 565 1.89 22.28 -8.06
N PHE A 566 2.94 23.09 -8.26
CA PHE A 566 2.96 24.51 -7.93
C PHE A 566 2.53 25.43 -9.09
N ALA A 567 2.28 24.88 -10.28
CA ALA A 567 1.89 25.67 -11.44
C ALA A 567 0.36 25.67 -11.57
N GLU A 568 -0.25 26.84 -11.47
CA GLU A 568 -1.66 27.01 -11.80
C GLU A 568 -1.83 27.38 -13.28
N ILE A 569 -2.93 26.94 -13.89
CA ILE A 569 -3.29 27.39 -15.24
C ILE A 569 -3.58 28.89 -15.19
N VAL A 570 -2.69 29.68 -15.81
CA VAL A 570 -2.92 31.11 -15.99
C VAL A 570 -4.08 31.30 -16.97
N ALA A 571 -5.27 31.60 -16.45
CA ALA A 571 -6.51 31.71 -17.22
C ALA A 571 -6.44 32.76 -18.36
N SER A 572 -5.60 33.78 -18.20
CA SER A 572 -5.24 34.72 -19.28
C SER A 572 -3.96 35.46 -18.93
N PHE A 573 -3.01 35.55 -19.87
CA PHE A 573 -1.89 36.46 -19.73
C PHE A 573 -2.37 37.90 -19.93
N PRO A 574 -1.95 38.86 -19.09
CA PRO A 574 -2.25 40.26 -19.33
C PRO A 574 -1.66 40.64 -20.70
N ASN A 575 -2.54 41.08 -21.61
CA ASN A 575 -2.13 41.62 -22.90
C ASN A 575 -1.07 42.69 -22.65
N LYS A 576 0.16 42.45 -23.14
CA LYS A 576 1.17 43.51 -23.23
C LYS A 576 0.53 44.66 -24.00
N LYS A 577 0.27 45.78 -23.33
CA LYS A 577 0.00 47.04 -24.03
C LYS A 577 1.24 47.31 -24.89
N ALA A 578 1.05 47.25 -26.20
CA ALA A 578 2.04 47.65 -27.20
C ALA A 578 2.39 49.13 -27.06
#